data_AF-A0A0R2EP25-F1
#
_entry.id   AF-A0A0R2EP25-F1
#
_cell.length_a   1.000
_cell.length_b   1.000
_cell.length_c   1.000
_cell.angle_alpha   90.00
_cell.angle_beta   90.00
_cell.angle_gamma   90.00
#
_symmetry.space_group_name_H-M   'P 1'
#
loop_
_entity.id
_entity.type
_entity.pdbx_description
1 polymer ?
#
loop_
_entity_poly.entity_id
_entity_poly.type
_entity_poly.pdbx_seq_one_letter_code
_entity_poly.pdbx_strand_id
1 'polypeptide(L)'
;MVYSWQSRLLLRLKRPLISLRGGWLFYYRNEIGCNIFLDGYRIKGYKVGIEANPLVSHFAQVRPEKRGFFCRQIFCRVIRMKDNLKHLNPEEQRLLFESRGIQFPEDRHEIDANKIQEIGYYKLKEFAYSFAKRKPNGHLSLSDDKEIVYEKLSFKKLLVRYYMDKNLRIFILHAIEDIEVYLNNIVATRLGLKYGAFGYLEYKNWCDRSIPKFEIEKKQFYFKKDLLAKITRSNLPDIKLPWNQNSDGFPSVWVMTDCLTFGDTINLVKIMSLNNKKALASKFNCTPNELISWLSCMNFIRNACVHNSDLIDIKIRTKPTPPAKYTQCLNSVKGGYSNKVAVAVLIIKFMMESVNSRYKFGNIYDSLYKLIDGNEELAHNLGFSKIDSIKCLTKRNFD
;
A
#
# COMPACT_ATOMS: atom_id res chain seq x y z
N MET A 1 -16.24 18.76 44.70
CA MET A 1 -15.22 19.52 43.94
C MET A 1 -15.16 18.98 42.53
N VAL A 2 -15.91 19.61 41.64
CA VAL A 2 -15.96 19.40 40.20
C VAL A 2 -16.12 20.81 39.64
N TYR A 3 -15.18 21.29 38.82
CA TYR A 3 -15.30 22.59 38.18
C TYR A 3 -15.59 22.40 36.69
N SER A 4 -16.80 22.77 36.31
CA SER A 4 -17.23 23.09 34.95
C SER A 4 -17.02 24.58 34.71
N TRP A 5 -16.70 24.99 33.47
CA TRP A 5 -16.92 26.36 33.00
C TRP A 5 -17.26 26.34 31.50
N GLN A 6 -18.55 26.56 31.21
CA GLN A 6 -19.03 27.18 29.98
C GLN A 6 -19.19 28.68 30.25
N SER A 7 -18.89 29.56 29.27
CA SER A 7 -19.82 30.60 28.77
C SER A 7 -19.18 31.66 27.86
N ARG A 8 -19.77 31.75 26.65
CA ARG A 8 -20.30 32.93 25.93
C ARG A 8 -19.41 34.10 25.48
N LEU A 9 -19.33 34.14 24.14
CA LEU A 9 -19.30 35.25 23.20
C LEU A 9 -20.22 36.46 23.55
N LEU A 10 -19.73 37.69 23.37
CA LEU A 10 -20.55 38.90 23.16
C LEU A 10 -19.85 39.89 22.21
N LEU A 11 -20.63 40.38 21.24
CA LEU A 11 -20.31 41.38 20.21
C LEU A 11 -20.15 42.80 20.76
N ARG A 12 -19.29 43.62 20.12
CA ARG A 12 -19.54 45.07 19.95
C ARG A 12 -18.84 45.61 18.69
N LEU A 13 -19.65 46.09 17.75
CA LEU A 13 -19.27 46.92 16.60
C LEU A 13 -19.43 48.40 16.99
N LYS A 14 -18.51 49.29 16.56
CA LYS A 14 -18.79 50.67 16.11
C LYS A 14 -17.58 51.22 15.31
N ARG A 15 -17.88 51.80 14.15
CA ARG A 15 -17.05 52.38 13.05
C ARG A 15 -16.44 53.77 13.41
N PRO A 16 -15.90 54.60 12.47
CA PRO A 16 -14.92 54.43 11.37
C PRO A 16 -13.79 55.51 11.39
N LEU A 17 -12.81 55.46 10.48
CA LEU A 17 -12.24 56.66 9.81
C LEU A 17 -11.45 56.26 8.55
N ILE A 18 -11.76 56.95 7.45
CA ILE A 18 -11.11 56.87 6.12
C ILE A 18 -10.08 57.99 6.05
N SER A 19 -8.87 57.72 5.53
CA SER A 19 -8.13 58.66 4.67
C SER A 19 -6.94 57.95 4.00
N LEU A 20 -6.83 58.15 2.69
CA LEU A 20 -5.86 57.58 1.76
C LEU A 20 -4.49 58.25 1.86
N ARG A 21 -3.40 57.49 1.64
CA ARG A 21 -2.36 57.75 0.60
C ARG A 21 -1.13 56.83 0.76
N GLY A 22 -0.85 56.07 -0.30
CA GLY A 22 0.50 55.73 -0.79
C GLY A 22 1.36 54.73 -0.02
N GLY A 23 1.67 53.59 -0.63
CA GLY A 23 2.87 52.80 -0.30
C GLY A 23 2.61 51.31 -0.10
N TRP A 24 3.29 50.50 -0.90
CA TRP A 24 3.12 49.05 -1.04
C TRP A 24 3.53 48.26 0.22
N LEU A 25 2.66 47.34 0.66
CA LEU A 25 3.02 46.21 1.53
C LEU A 25 2.30 44.95 1.02
N PHE A 26 3.07 44.05 0.41
CA PHE A 26 2.62 42.73 -0.01
C PHE A 26 2.41 41.85 1.23
N TYR A 27 1.15 41.57 1.57
CA TYR A 27 0.77 40.48 2.45
C TYR A 27 0.17 39.37 1.59
N TYR A 28 0.89 38.25 1.44
CA TYR A 28 0.39 37.05 0.79
C TYR A 28 -0.66 36.39 1.70
N ARG A 29 -1.94 36.56 1.36
CA ARG A 29 -3.05 35.78 1.92
C ARG A 29 -3.68 35.00 0.76
N ASN A 30 -3.52 33.68 0.80
CA ASN A 30 -4.10 32.75 -0.17
C ASN A 30 -5.63 32.71 -0.01
N GLU A 31 -6.35 33.48 -0.84
CA GLU A 31 -7.77 33.28 -1.12
C GLU A 31 -7.95 33.26 -2.64
N ILE A 32 -7.99 32.07 -3.23
CA ILE A 32 -8.42 31.87 -4.62
C ILE A 32 -9.95 31.75 -4.58
N GLY A 33 -10.64 32.88 -4.67
CA GLY A 33 -12.09 32.94 -4.91
C GLY A 33 -12.36 33.19 -6.40
N CYS A 34 -12.87 32.19 -7.12
CA CYS A 34 -13.46 32.40 -8.45
C CYS A 34 -14.84 33.04 -8.29
N ASN A 35 -14.96 34.33 -8.63
CA ASN A 35 -16.26 35.00 -8.79
C ASN A 35 -16.87 34.58 -10.14
N ILE A 36 -17.97 33.83 -10.10
CA ILE A 36 -18.90 33.69 -11.23
C ILE A 36 -20.07 34.62 -10.95
N PHE A 37 -20.19 35.70 -11.72
CA PHE A 37 -21.40 36.53 -11.76
C PHE A 37 -22.50 35.75 -12.48
N LEU A 38 -23.63 35.53 -11.81
CA LEU A 38 -24.90 35.16 -12.44
C LEU A 38 -25.92 36.25 -12.11
N ASP A 39 -26.30 36.99 -13.16
CA ASP A 39 -27.35 38.00 -13.09
C ASP A 39 -28.70 37.38 -12.74
N GLY A 40 -29.38 38.06 -11.81
CA GLY A 40 -30.79 38.01 -11.43
C GLY A 40 -31.63 36.79 -11.79
N TYR A 41 -31.83 35.87 -10.84
CA TYR A 41 -33.15 35.25 -10.57
C TYR A 41 -33.26 34.87 -9.09
N ARG A 42 -34.28 35.42 -8.42
CA ARG A 42 -34.60 35.19 -7.01
C ARG A 42 -35.33 33.84 -6.88
N ILE A 43 -34.65 32.78 -6.45
CA ILE A 43 -35.31 31.52 -6.07
C ILE A 43 -35.37 31.45 -4.55
N LYS A 44 -36.60 31.38 -4.02
CA LYS A 44 -36.89 31.25 -2.59
C LYS A 44 -36.29 29.96 -2.02
N GLY A 45 -35.48 30.13 -0.96
CA GLY A 45 -35.41 29.23 0.19
C GLY A 45 -34.97 27.79 -0.04
N TYR A 46 -33.67 27.56 -0.28
CA TYR A 46 -32.98 26.34 0.17
C TYR A 46 -31.51 26.69 0.49
N LYS A 47 -31.04 26.41 1.71
CA LYS A 47 -29.61 26.46 2.04
C LYS A 47 -28.92 25.30 1.31
N VAL A 48 -28.27 25.59 0.18
CA VAL A 48 -27.38 24.65 -0.49
C VAL A 48 -25.99 24.83 0.12
N GLY A 49 -25.57 23.87 0.95
CA GLY A 49 -24.17 23.77 1.37
C GLY A 49 -23.35 23.20 0.22
N ILE A 50 -22.56 24.02 -0.45
CA ILE A 50 -21.57 23.58 -1.43
C ILE A 50 -20.25 23.41 -0.67
N GLU A 51 -19.93 22.19 -0.24
CA GLU A 51 -18.55 21.84 0.08
C GLU A 51 -17.83 21.44 -1.22
N ALA A 52 -16.96 22.31 -1.70
CA ALA A 52 -16.08 22.01 -2.82
C ALA A 52 -15.00 21.01 -2.37
N ASN A 53 -15.00 19.82 -2.96
CA ASN A 53 -13.94 18.83 -2.78
C ASN A 53 -12.68 19.28 -3.56
N PRO A 54 -11.52 19.51 -2.92
CA PRO A 54 -10.36 20.12 -3.59
C PRO A 54 -9.57 19.19 -4.53
N LEU A 55 -10.05 17.98 -4.84
CA LEU A 55 -9.27 16.94 -5.53
C LEU A 55 -9.65 16.67 -7.00
N VAL A 56 -10.24 17.63 -7.70
CA VAL A 56 -10.43 17.54 -9.17
C VAL A 56 -9.73 18.70 -9.87
N SER A 57 -8.40 18.62 -9.98
CA SER A 57 -7.65 19.47 -10.90
C SER A 57 -7.76 18.87 -12.31
N HIS A 58 -8.76 19.29 -13.10
CA HIS A 58 -8.70 19.11 -14.55
C HIS A 58 -8.01 20.34 -15.15
N PHE A 59 -6.82 20.12 -15.73
CA PHE A 59 -6.14 21.09 -16.58
C PHE A 59 -7.03 21.41 -17.80
N ALA A 60 -7.69 22.57 -17.80
CA ALA A 60 -8.28 23.14 -19.01
C ALA A 60 -7.20 23.98 -19.70
N GLN A 61 -6.62 23.44 -20.77
CA GLN A 61 -5.69 24.15 -21.64
C GLN A 61 -6.50 25.13 -22.50
N VAL A 62 -6.45 26.42 -22.21
CA VAL A 62 -7.14 27.46 -22.99
C VAL A 62 -6.23 27.87 -24.15
N ARG A 63 -6.60 27.49 -25.39
CA ARG A 63 -6.07 28.12 -26.61
C ARG A 63 -7.03 29.23 -27.05
N PRO A 64 -6.56 30.42 -27.44
CA PRO A 64 -7.43 31.54 -27.73
C PRO A 64 -7.73 31.62 -29.23
N GLU A 65 -8.83 31.05 -29.74
CA GLU A 65 -9.37 31.47 -31.04
C GLU A 65 -10.91 31.53 -31.06
N LYS A 66 -11.39 32.77 -31.21
CA LYS A 66 -12.57 33.25 -31.94
C LYS A 66 -13.95 32.62 -31.65
N ARG A 67 -14.74 33.42 -30.91
CA ARG A 67 -16.20 33.68 -31.03
C ARG A 67 -17.14 32.48 -31.28
N GLY A 68 -17.73 32.01 -30.19
CA GLY A 68 -18.95 31.19 -30.20
C GLY A 68 -19.26 30.66 -28.80
N PHE A 69 -20.16 31.30 -28.06
CA PHE A 69 -20.62 30.83 -26.76
C PHE A 69 -21.49 29.59 -26.94
N PHE A 70 -20.89 28.40 -26.88
CA PHE A 70 -21.61 27.14 -26.71
C PHE A 70 -21.63 26.80 -25.22
N CYS A 71 -22.73 27.16 -24.54
CA CYS A 71 -22.96 26.77 -23.16
C CYS A 71 -23.30 25.27 -23.14
N ARG A 72 -22.30 24.40 -22.97
CA ARG A 72 -22.54 22.98 -22.67
C ARG A 72 -23.19 22.91 -21.29
N GLN A 73 -24.45 22.52 -21.28
CA GLN A 73 -25.21 22.22 -20.08
C GLN A 73 -24.45 21.15 -19.29
N ILE A 74 -23.75 21.55 -18.24
CA ILE A 74 -23.12 20.63 -17.30
C ILE A 74 -24.27 19.96 -16.56
N PHE A 75 -24.58 18.73 -16.95
CA PHE A 75 -25.44 17.84 -16.18
C PHE A 75 -24.72 17.54 -14.86
N CYS A 76 -24.96 18.37 -13.84
CA CYS A 76 -24.65 18.04 -12.46
C CYS A 76 -25.58 16.89 -12.06
N ARG A 77 -25.08 15.66 -12.22
CA ARG A 77 -25.74 14.46 -11.69
C ARG A 77 -25.67 14.58 -10.17
N VAL A 78 -26.77 14.99 -9.54
CA VAL A 78 -26.93 14.95 -8.09
C VAL A 78 -26.81 13.48 -7.68
N ILE A 79 -25.64 13.10 -7.17
CA ILE A 79 -25.47 11.82 -6.50
C ILE A 79 -26.23 11.97 -5.18
N ARG A 80 -27.47 11.47 -5.13
CA ARG A 80 -28.14 11.23 -3.84
C ARG A 80 -27.23 10.28 -3.05
N MET A 81 -26.59 10.78 -1.99
CA MET A 81 -25.98 9.91 -1.01
C MET A 81 -27.10 9.08 -0.38
N LYS A 82 -26.93 7.75 -0.32
CA LYS A 82 -27.82 6.90 0.47
C LYS A 82 -27.48 7.16 1.94
N ASP A 83 -28.17 8.10 2.58
CA ASP A 83 -27.98 8.48 3.98
C ASP A 83 -28.49 7.43 5.00
N ASN A 84 -28.45 6.14 4.65
CA ASN A 84 -28.95 5.05 5.51
C ASN A 84 -27.83 4.02 5.82
N LEU A 85 -26.66 4.48 6.25
CA LEU A 85 -25.65 3.58 6.81
C LEU A 85 -26.06 3.25 8.27
N LYS A 86 -26.54 2.02 8.49
CA LYS A 86 -26.94 1.51 9.81
C LYS A 86 -25.84 0.62 10.39
N HIS A 87 -25.53 0.78 11.67
CA HIS A 87 -24.74 -0.20 12.42
C HIS A 87 -25.55 -1.48 12.63
N LEU A 88 -25.00 -2.62 12.22
CA LEU A 88 -25.61 -3.93 12.40
C LEU A 88 -24.96 -4.65 13.58
N ASN A 89 -25.78 -5.23 14.47
CA ASN A 89 -25.30 -6.11 15.54
C ASN A 89 -24.77 -7.45 14.96
N PRO A 90 -24.08 -8.29 15.77
CA PRO A 90 -23.46 -9.53 15.28
C PRO A 90 -24.43 -10.48 14.57
N GLU A 91 -25.65 -10.64 15.10
CA GLU A 91 -26.68 -11.49 14.48
C GLU A 91 -27.21 -10.90 13.18
N GLU A 92 -27.45 -9.59 13.12
CA GLU A 92 -27.83 -8.90 11.89
C GLU A 92 -26.73 -9.04 10.82
N GLN A 93 -25.45 -9.00 11.21
CA GLN A 93 -24.32 -9.23 10.30
C GLN A 93 -24.27 -10.68 9.79
N ARG A 94 -24.53 -11.67 10.65
CA ARG A 94 -24.64 -13.10 10.28
C ARG A 94 -25.78 -13.31 9.29
N LEU A 95 -26.98 -12.81 9.62
CA LEU A 95 -28.16 -12.85 8.75
C LEU A 95 -27.89 -12.20 7.39
N LEU A 96 -27.11 -11.10 7.35
CA LEU A 96 -26.73 -10.47 6.09
C LEU A 96 -25.77 -11.31 5.25
N PHE A 97 -24.88 -12.10 5.86
CA PHE A 97 -24.08 -13.07 5.11
C PHE A 97 -24.92 -14.23 4.60
N GLU A 98 -25.85 -14.70 5.42
CA GLU A 98 -26.79 -15.76 5.09
C GLU A 98 -27.71 -15.38 3.91
N SER A 99 -28.28 -14.18 3.94
CA SER A 99 -29.11 -13.65 2.84
C SER A 99 -28.33 -13.47 1.53
N ARG A 100 -27.01 -13.31 1.61
CA ARG A 100 -26.09 -13.23 0.46
C ARG A 100 -25.63 -14.61 -0.03
N GLY A 101 -26.10 -15.70 0.57
CA GLY A 101 -25.83 -17.08 0.14
C GLY A 101 -24.68 -17.78 0.86
N ILE A 102 -24.18 -17.24 1.98
CA ILE A 102 -23.22 -17.96 2.84
C ILE A 102 -23.99 -18.92 3.76
N GLN A 103 -23.60 -20.18 3.79
CA GLN A 103 -24.27 -21.21 4.60
C GLN A 103 -23.72 -21.27 6.03
N PHE A 104 -24.61 -21.28 7.02
CA PHE A 104 -24.30 -21.43 8.44
C PHE A 104 -24.92 -22.73 9.00
N PRO A 105 -24.25 -23.44 9.93
CA PRO A 105 -24.89 -24.53 10.68
C PRO A 105 -25.90 -23.99 11.70
N GLU A 106 -27.08 -24.62 11.79
CA GLU A 106 -28.19 -24.18 12.66
C GLU A 106 -27.80 -24.15 14.15
N ASP A 107 -26.92 -25.05 14.58
CA ASP A 107 -26.48 -25.21 15.97
C ASP A 107 -25.38 -24.22 16.40
N ARG A 108 -24.93 -23.33 15.50
CA ARG A 108 -23.74 -22.50 15.72
C ARG A 108 -23.92 -20.99 15.50
N HIS A 109 -25.16 -20.53 15.30
CA HIS A 109 -25.43 -19.13 14.95
C HIS A 109 -24.78 -18.11 15.89
N GLU A 110 -24.94 -18.27 17.20
CA GLU A 110 -24.37 -17.34 18.19
C GLU A 110 -22.83 -17.32 18.16
N ILE A 111 -22.20 -18.49 18.05
CA ILE A 111 -20.73 -18.63 17.97
C ILE A 111 -20.21 -17.96 16.69
N ASP A 112 -20.91 -18.17 15.58
CA ASP A 112 -20.51 -17.64 14.28
C ASP A 112 -20.73 -16.13 14.19
N ALA A 113 -21.81 -15.59 14.78
CA ALA A 113 -22.05 -14.16 14.91
C ALA A 113 -20.95 -13.48 15.74
N ASN A 114 -20.59 -14.05 16.90
CA ASN A 114 -19.48 -13.56 17.72
C ASN A 114 -18.15 -13.59 16.95
N LYS A 115 -17.92 -14.63 16.14
CA LYS A 115 -16.72 -14.72 15.30
C LYS A 115 -16.68 -13.65 14.20
N ILE A 116 -17.82 -13.32 13.60
CA ILE A 116 -17.94 -12.22 12.64
C ILE A 116 -17.60 -10.89 13.31
N GLN A 117 -18.05 -10.68 14.55
CA GLN A 117 -17.73 -9.47 15.31
C GLN A 117 -16.23 -9.36 15.63
N GLU A 118 -15.59 -10.47 16.01
CA GLU A 118 -14.15 -10.52 16.31
C GLU A 118 -13.28 -10.16 15.09
N ILE A 119 -13.59 -10.72 13.92
CA ILE A 119 -12.78 -10.54 12.69
C ILE A 119 -13.19 -9.28 11.91
N GLY A 120 -14.48 -8.93 11.96
CA GLY A 120 -15.10 -7.84 11.23
C GLY A 120 -15.77 -8.29 9.92
N TYR A 121 -17.01 -7.86 9.73
CA TYR A 121 -17.82 -8.18 8.54
C TYR A 121 -17.11 -7.89 7.22
N TYR A 122 -16.62 -6.65 7.03
CA TYR A 122 -15.95 -6.27 5.78
C TYR A 122 -14.64 -7.03 5.56
N LYS A 123 -13.98 -7.47 6.64
CA LYS A 123 -12.77 -8.26 6.52
C LYS A 123 -13.07 -9.65 5.98
N LEU A 124 -14.07 -10.32 6.53
CA LEU A 124 -14.55 -11.61 6.02
C LEU A 124 -15.12 -11.48 4.60
N LYS A 125 -15.82 -10.37 4.31
CA LYS A 125 -16.33 -10.05 2.98
C LYS A 125 -15.21 -9.98 1.93
N GLU A 126 -14.03 -9.43 2.28
CA GLU A 126 -12.84 -9.39 1.42
C GLU A 126 -12.49 -10.79 0.88
N PHE A 127 -12.40 -11.78 1.76
CA PHE A 127 -12.06 -13.16 1.41
C PHE A 127 -13.21 -13.90 0.70
N ALA A 128 -14.45 -13.47 0.90
CA ALA A 128 -15.62 -14.05 0.25
C ALA A 128 -15.74 -13.66 -1.24
N TYR A 129 -15.08 -12.58 -1.69
CA TYR A 129 -15.18 -12.10 -3.08
C TYR A 129 -14.76 -13.12 -4.14
N SER A 130 -13.87 -14.07 -3.81
CA SER A 130 -13.50 -15.16 -4.74
C SER A 130 -14.66 -16.12 -5.03
N PHE A 131 -15.62 -16.23 -4.11
CA PHE A 131 -16.81 -17.08 -4.24
C PHE A 131 -18.04 -16.32 -4.74
N ALA A 132 -17.88 -15.04 -5.07
CA ALA A 132 -18.97 -14.24 -5.61
C ALA A 132 -19.36 -14.76 -7.00
N LYS A 133 -20.67 -14.98 -7.21
CA LYS A 133 -21.21 -15.37 -8.50
C LYS A 133 -20.87 -14.31 -9.54
N ARG A 134 -20.48 -14.74 -10.75
CA ARG A 134 -20.15 -13.85 -11.86
C ARG A 134 -21.11 -14.06 -13.02
N LYS A 135 -21.43 -12.99 -13.73
CA LYS A 135 -22.16 -13.01 -14.99
C LYS A 135 -21.24 -13.52 -16.11
N PRO A 136 -21.78 -14.00 -17.25
CA PRO A 136 -20.98 -14.46 -18.39
C PRO A 136 -19.97 -13.42 -18.92
N ASN A 137 -20.25 -12.12 -18.73
CA ASN A 137 -19.37 -11.01 -19.07
C ASN A 137 -18.29 -10.71 -18.01
N GLY A 138 -18.13 -11.57 -16.99
CA GLY A 138 -17.11 -11.46 -15.93
C GLY A 138 -17.43 -10.49 -14.78
N HIS A 139 -18.49 -9.69 -14.90
CA HIS A 139 -18.95 -8.79 -13.84
C HIS A 139 -19.57 -9.55 -12.66
N LEU A 140 -19.52 -8.97 -11.47
CA LEU A 140 -20.18 -9.54 -10.30
C LEU A 140 -21.69 -9.65 -10.55
N SER A 141 -22.25 -10.82 -10.25
CA SER A 141 -23.68 -11.01 -10.16
C SER A 141 -24.17 -10.35 -8.88
N LEU A 142 -25.09 -9.41 -9.02
CA LEU A 142 -25.71 -8.73 -7.91
C LEU A 142 -27.17 -9.18 -7.81
N SER A 143 -27.71 -9.23 -6.59
CA SER A 143 -29.15 -9.34 -6.33
C SER A 143 -29.89 -8.10 -6.84
N ASP A 144 -31.23 -8.15 -6.78
CA ASP A 144 -32.08 -7.02 -7.19
C ASP A 144 -31.76 -5.73 -6.41
N ASP A 145 -31.35 -5.88 -5.14
CA ASP A 145 -30.87 -4.79 -4.27
C ASP A 145 -29.44 -4.33 -4.54
N LYS A 146 -28.81 -4.83 -5.62
CA LYS A 146 -27.41 -4.61 -6.00
C LYS A 146 -26.40 -5.17 -4.99
N GLU A 147 -26.77 -6.20 -4.24
CA GLU A 147 -25.86 -6.86 -3.30
C GLU A 147 -25.16 -8.06 -3.91
N ILE A 148 -23.98 -8.40 -3.39
CA ILE A 148 -23.19 -9.53 -3.91
C ILE A 148 -23.83 -10.84 -3.47
N VAL A 149 -23.95 -11.78 -4.40
CA VAL A 149 -24.41 -13.15 -4.13
C VAL A 149 -23.22 -14.10 -4.20
N TYR A 150 -23.06 -14.94 -3.17
CA TYR A 150 -22.04 -15.98 -3.10
C TYR A 150 -22.62 -17.35 -3.48
N GLU A 151 -21.80 -18.23 -4.04
CA GLU A 151 -22.22 -19.58 -4.42
C GLU A 151 -21.34 -20.63 -3.72
N LYS A 152 -21.96 -21.69 -3.17
CA LYS A 152 -21.27 -22.86 -2.58
C LYS A 152 -20.22 -22.49 -1.52
N LEU A 153 -20.52 -21.48 -0.69
CA LEU A 153 -19.63 -21.03 0.39
C LEU A 153 -20.29 -21.26 1.75
N SER A 154 -19.69 -22.12 2.57
CA SER A 154 -20.04 -22.21 4.00
C SER A 154 -19.19 -21.25 4.83
N PHE A 155 -19.72 -20.80 5.95
CA PHE A 155 -18.99 -19.92 6.87
C PHE A 155 -17.70 -20.57 7.39
N LYS A 156 -17.74 -21.89 7.69
CA LYS A 156 -16.56 -22.68 8.04
C LYS A 156 -15.46 -22.58 6.98
N LYS A 157 -15.81 -22.71 5.69
CA LYS A 157 -14.84 -22.60 4.58
C LYS A 157 -14.25 -21.20 4.47
N LEU A 158 -15.07 -20.16 4.67
CA LEU A 158 -14.61 -18.77 4.69
C LEU A 158 -13.60 -18.52 5.83
N LEU A 159 -13.91 -19.01 7.03
CA LEU A 159 -13.01 -18.89 8.18
C LEU A 159 -11.69 -19.64 7.96
N VAL A 160 -11.75 -20.87 7.44
CA VAL A 160 -10.55 -21.65 7.11
C VAL A 160 -9.67 -20.87 6.14
N ARG A 161 -10.24 -20.34 5.05
CA ARG A 161 -9.51 -19.49 4.10
C ARG A 161 -8.85 -18.29 4.77
N TYR A 162 -9.58 -17.55 5.61
CA TYR A 162 -9.06 -16.39 6.33
C TYR A 162 -7.85 -16.74 7.22
N TYR A 163 -7.95 -17.81 8.01
CA TYR A 163 -6.87 -18.20 8.92
C TYR A 163 -5.66 -18.77 8.17
N MET A 164 -5.87 -19.44 7.03
CA MET A 164 -4.78 -19.92 6.19
C MET A 164 -4.02 -18.76 5.53
N ASP A 165 -4.73 -17.75 5.03
CA ASP A 165 -4.14 -16.51 4.55
C ASP A 165 -3.32 -15.82 5.66
N LYS A 166 -3.90 -15.70 6.87
CA LYS A 166 -3.21 -15.12 8.04
C LYS A 166 -1.89 -15.83 8.32
N ASN A 167 -1.89 -17.16 8.34
CA ASN A 167 -0.68 -17.95 8.57
C ASN A 167 0.35 -17.73 7.44
N LEU A 168 -0.10 -17.75 6.18
CA LEU A 168 0.77 -17.49 5.03
C LEU A 168 1.42 -16.10 5.11
N ARG A 169 0.66 -15.06 5.49
CA ARG A 169 1.17 -13.69 5.67
C ARG A 169 2.24 -13.62 6.76
N ILE A 170 2.05 -14.30 7.89
CA ILE A 170 3.04 -14.34 8.98
C ILE A 170 4.34 -14.99 8.50
N PHE A 171 4.26 -16.14 7.82
CA PHE A 171 5.46 -16.83 7.34
C PHE A 171 6.19 -16.08 6.22
N ILE A 172 5.46 -15.37 5.37
CA ILE A 172 6.04 -14.50 4.34
C ILE A 172 6.71 -13.27 4.98
N LEU A 173 6.08 -12.64 5.97
CA LEU A 173 6.70 -11.52 6.69
C LEU A 173 7.99 -11.95 7.38
N HIS A 174 7.99 -13.11 8.03
CA HIS A 174 9.19 -13.68 8.64
C HIS A 174 10.34 -13.86 7.63
N ALA A 175 10.05 -14.31 6.40
CA ALA A 175 11.06 -14.43 5.36
C ALA A 175 11.52 -13.07 4.80
N ILE A 176 10.60 -12.11 4.65
CA ILE A 176 10.91 -10.77 4.14
C ILE A 176 11.76 -9.99 5.15
N GLU A 177 11.52 -10.16 6.45
CA GLU A 177 12.28 -9.50 7.52
C GLU A 177 13.78 -9.79 7.42
N ASP A 178 14.17 -11.07 7.29
CA ASP A 178 15.58 -11.47 7.10
C ASP A 178 16.20 -10.79 5.86
N ILE A 179 15.43 -10.69 4.76
CA ILE A 179 15.87 -10.03 3.53
C ILE A 179 16.00 -8.51 3.73
N GLU A 180 15.10 -7.89 4.47
CA GLU A 180 15.12 -6.47 4.82
C GLU A 180 16.35 -6.13 5.67
N VAL A 181 16.62 -6.92 6.72
CA VAL A 181 17.81 -6.76 7.57
C VAL A 181 19.09 -6.92 6.75
N TYR A 182 19.17 -7.96 5.91
CA TYR A 182 20.32 -8.16 5.03
C TYR A 182 20.50 -7.02 4.04
N LEU A 183 19.42 -6.54 3.41
CA LEU A 183 19.44 -5.40 2.50
C LEU A 183 19.98 -4.14 3.20
N ASN A 184 19.47 -3.83 4.38
CA ASN A 184 19.89 -2.68 5.19
C ASN A 184 21.41 -2.76 5.45
N ASN A 185 21.90 -3.92 5.88
CA ASN A 185 23.32 -4.12 6.15
C ASN A 185 24.19 -3.94 4.89
N ILE A 186 23.84 -4.54 3.76
CA ILE A 186 24.65 -4.39 2.53
C ILE A 186 24.60 -2.95 1.98
N VAL A 187 23.50 -2.22 2.17
CA VAL A 187 23.38 -0.80 1.82
C VAL A 187 24.28 0.05 2.71
N ALA A 188 24.20 -0.13 4.03
CA ALA A 188 25.05 0.57 4.99
C ALA A 188 26.53 0.31 4.71
N THR A 189 26.91 -0.95 4.53
CA THR A 189 28.28 -1.35 4.19
C THR A 189 28.75 -0.71 2.89
N ARG A 190 27.92 -0.75 1.83
CA ARG A 190 28.30 -0.18 0.54
C ARG A 190 28.52 1.33 0.62
N LEU A 191 27.63 2.04 1.30
CA LEU A 191 27.71 3.49 1.44
C LEU A 191 28.86 3.90 2.37
N GLY A 192 29.00 3.23 3.52
CA GLY A 192 30.04 3.49 4.50
C GLY A 192 31.46 3.27 3.98
N LEU A 193 31.71 2.12 3.34
CA LEU A 193 33.06 1.80 2.82
C LEU A 193 33.52 2.77 1.73
N LYS A 194 32.59 3.27 0.90
CA LYS A 194 32.95 4.09 -0.27
C LYS A 194 32.87 5.60 -0.03
N TYR A 195 31.97 6.03 0.85
CA TYR A 195 31.66 7.45 1.05
C TYR A 195 31.86 7.91 2.50
N GLY A 196 32.26 7.02 3.41
CA GLY A 196 32.44 7.30 4.83
C GLY A 196 31.13 7.24 5.63
N ALA A 197 31.25 7.35 6.96
CA ALA A 197 30.15 7.18 7.91
C ALA A 197 28.93 8.09 7.62
N PHE A 198 29.17 9.31 7.13
CA PHE A 198 28.11 10.29 6.83
C PHE A 198 27.94 10.56 5.33
N GLY A 199 28.64 9.82 4.48
CA GLY A 199 28.65 10.05 3.03
C GLY A 199 27.29 9.88 2.36
N TYR A 200 26.37 9.15 2.99
CA TYR A 200 25.00 8.99 2.52
C TYR A 200 24.23 10.32 2.47
N LEU A 201 24.63 11.33 3.26
CA LEU A 201 24.00 12.66 3.28
C LEU A 201 24.27 13.49 2.01
N GLU A 202 25.29 13.13 1.23
CA GLU A 202 25.71 13.85 0.03
C GLU A 202 25.34 13.05 -1.23
N TYR A 203 24.07 13.14 -1.64
CA TYR A 203 23.49 12.33 -2.72
C TYR A 203 24.24 12.48 -4.05
N LYS A 204 24.78 13.67 -4.33
CA LYS A 204 25.60 13.96 -5.51
C LYS A 204 26.77 12.98 -5.71
N ASN A 205 27.29 12.37 -4.64
CA ASN A 205 28.47 11.51 -4.68
C ASN A 205 28.15 10.06 -5.08
N TRP A 206 26.92 9.60 -4.88
CA TRP A 206 26.58 8.17 -4.98
C TRP A 206 25.33 7.87 -5.81
N CYS A 207 24.49 8.87 -6.06
CA CYS A 207 23.30 8.76 -6.90
C CYS A 207 23.63 8.61 -8.38
N ASP A 208 22.63 8.14 -9.12
CA ASP A 208 22.65 8.05 -10.56
C ASP A 208 22.67 9.46 -11.19
N ARG A 209 23.70 9.72 -12.01
CA ARG A 209 23.90 11.01 -12.68
C ARG A 209 22.90 11.25 -13.81
N SER A 210 22.17 10.23 -14.25
CA SER A 210 21.09 10.37 -15.25
C SER A 210 19.84 11.04 -14.67
N ILE A 211 19.68 11.07 -13.34
CA ILE A 211 18.55 11.73 -12.69
C ILE A 211 18.83 13.24 -12.65
N PRO A 212 17.86 14.11 -13.02
CA PRO A 212 18.06 15.56 -12.97
C PRO A 212 18.52 16.04 -11.58
N LYS A 213 19.51 16.94 -11.55
CA LYS A 213 20.13 17.43 -10.31
C LYS A 213 19.11 17.97 -9.30
N PHE A 214 18.14 18.75 -9.78
CA PHE A 214 17.04 19.27 -8.95
C PHE A 214 16.23 18.16 -8.27
N GLU A 215 15.97 17.03 -8.96
CA GLU A 215 15.26 15.91 -8.34
C GLU A 215 16.10 15.22 -7.26
N ILE A 216 17.41 15.08 -7.48
CA ILE A 216 18.32 14.52 -6.48
C ILE A 216 18.38 15.41 -5.24
N GLU A 217 18.51 16.72 -5.40
CA GLU A 217 18.50 17.69 -4.29
C GLU A 217 17.17 17.65 -3.53
N LYS A 218 16.04 17.60 -4.26
CA LYS A 218 14.71 17.45 -3.67
C LYS A 218 14.60 16.17 -2.85
N LYS A 219 15.04 15.02 -3.40
CA LYS A 219 15.01 13.73 -2.68
C LYS A 219 15.93 13.73 -1.46
N GLN A 220 17.11 14.33 -1.56
CA GLN A 220 18.03 14.50 -0.44
C GLN A 220 17.39 15.33 0.69
N PHE A 221 16.73 16.45 0.34
CA PHE A 221 16.06 17.30 1.30
C PHE A 221 14.97 16.56 2.08
N TYR A 222 14.04 15.90 1.37
CA TYR A 222 12.96 15.17 2.03
C TYR A 222 13.49 13.99 2.85
N PHE A 223 14.49 13.27 2.35
CA PHE A 223 15.11 12.18 3.09
C PHE A 223 15.74 12.68 4.40
N LYS A 224 16.53 13.75 4.37
CA LYS A 224 17.14 14.35 5.58
C LYS A 224 16.06 14.77 6.58
N LYS A 225 15.03 15.47 6.11
CA LYS A 225 13.90 15.91 6.94
C LYS A 225 13.18 14.74 7.61
N ASP A 226 12.84 13.71 6.83
CA ASP A 226 12.09 12.56 7.32
C ASP A 226 12.95 11.68 8.24
N LEU A 227 14.25 11.58 7.98
CA LEU A 227 15.20 10.86 8.82
C LEU A 227 15.32 11.52 10.20
N LEU A 228 15.46 12.85 10.28
CA LEU A 228 15.47 13.56 11.57
C LEU A 228 14.18 13.31 12.36
N ALA A 229 13.02 13.34 11.70
CA ALA A 229 11.75 13.04 12.36
C ALA A 229 11.67 11.60 12.89
N LYS A 230 12.25 10.63 12.18
CA LYS A 230 12.35 9.23 12.62
C LYS A 230 13.32 9.08 13.78
N ILE A 231 14.47 9.77 13.73
CA ILE A 231 15.47 9.75 14.79
C ILE A 231 14.85 10.20 16.12
N THR A 232 14.14 11.34 16.10
CA THR A 232 13.50 11.90 17.30
C THR A 232 12.48 10.95 17.93
N ARG A 233 11.78 10.16 17.11
CA ARG A 233 10.76 9.19 17.56
C ARG A 233 11.33 7.81 17.89
N SER A 234 12.60 7.58 17.58
CA SER A 234 13.22 6.28 17.72
C SER A 234 13.57 5.96 19.18
N ASN A 235 13.38 4.70 19.55
CA ASN A 235 13.80 4.14 20.83
C ASN A 235 15.12 3.37 20.74
N LEU A 236 15.79 3.39 19.59
CA LEU A 236 17.11 2.76 19.42
C LEU A 236 18.12 3.45 20.37
N PRO A 237 18.87 2.71 21.21
CA PRO A 237 19.86 3.32 22.08
C PRO A 237 20.96 4.03 21.30
N ASP A 238 21.51 3.36 20.27
CA ASP A 238 22.68 3.84 19.53
C ASP A 238 22.44 5.12 18.72
N ILE A 239 21.19 5.43 18.43
CA ILE A 239 20.82 6.63 17.67
C ILE A 239 20.95 7.90 18.50
N LYS A 240 20.88 7.79 19.85
CA LYS A 240 20.91 8.92 20.79
C LYS A 240 22.32 9.16 21.36
N LEU A 241 23.29 8.31 20.98
CA LEU A 241 24.66 8.41 21.46
C LEU A 241 25.40 9.56 20.74
N PRO A 242 26.01 10.50 21.47
CA PRO A 242 26.67 11.66 20.86
C PRO A 242 27.77 11.32 19.86
N TRP A 243 28.56 10.25 20.11
CA TRP A 243 29.65 9.82 19.22
C TRP A 243 29.17 9.20 17.91
N ASN A 244 27.89 8.86 17.82
CA ASN A 244 27.32 8.28 16.62
C ASN A 244 26.56 9.31 15.77
N GLN A 245 26.45 10.56 16.24
CA GLN A 245 25.81 11.66 15.52
C GLN A 245 26.85 12.66 15.01
N ASN A 246 26.56 13.30 13.88
CA ASN A 246 27.30 14.48 13.42
C ASN A 246 26.74 15.77 14.06
N SER A 247 27.34 16.92 13.71
CA SER A 247 26.91 18.24 14.19
C SER A 247 25.45 18.59 13.92
N ASP A 248 24.86 18.00 12.87
CA ASP A 248 23.49 18.26 12.43
C ASP A 248 22.50 17.22 13.00
N GLY A 249 22.94 16.33 13.89
CA GLY A 249 22.12 15.30 14.53
C GLY A 249 21.85 14.06 13.67
N PHE A 250 22.54 13.89 12.55
CA PHE A 250 22.42 12.68 11.71
C PHE A 250 23.33 11.56 12.22
N PRO A 251 22.84 10.31 12.28
CA PRO A 251 23.63 9.17 12.72
C PRO A 251 24.60 8.71 11.63
N SER A 252 25.58 7.88 12.00
CA SER A 252 26.37 7.14 11.02
C SER A 252 25.48 6.25 10.14
N VAL A 253 25.95 5.91 8.93
CA VAL A 253 25.20 5.12 7.95
C VAL A 253 24.75 3.75 8.48
N TRP A 254 25.51 3.16 9.41
CA TRP A 254 25.21 1.84 10.00
C TRP A 254 24.00 1.89 10.93
N VAL A 255 23.88 2.96 11.73
CA VAL A 255 22.71 3.14 12.62
C VAL A 255 21.55 3.79 11.88
N MET A 256 21.83 4.59 10.85
CA MET A 256 20.82 5.18 9.98
C MET A 256 19.89 4.12 9.38
N THR A 257 20.44 3.00 8.90
CA THR A 257 19.64 1.95 8.25
C THR A 257 18.65 1.28 9.20
N ASP A 258 18.94 1.21 10.49
CA ASP A 258 18.02 0.63 11.49
C ASP A 258 16.81 1.54 11.77
N CYS A 259 16.89 2.80 11.35
CA CYS A 259 15.82 3.78 11.48
C CYS A 259 14.92 3.84 10.25
N LEU A 260 15.34 3.19 9.17
CA LEU A 260 14.62 3.20 7.90
C LEU A 260 13.53 2.14 7.90
N THR A 261 12.41 2.46 7.24
CA THR A 261 11.48 1.44 6.80
C THR A 261 12.04 0.74 5.56
N PHE A 262 11.59 -0.49 5.28
CA PHE A 262 11.94 -1.17 4.03
C PHE A 262 11.79 -0.28 2.78
N GLY A 263 10.69 0.48 2.71
CA GLY A 263 10.43 1.39 1.60
C GLY A 263 11.47 2.49 1.44
N ASP A 264 12.00 3.02 2.55
CA ASP A 264 13.06 4.03 2.52
C ASP A 264 14.36 3.45 1.96
N THR A 265 14.77 2.27 2.43
CA THR A 265 15.96 1.58 1.92
C THR A 265 15.83 1.30 0.43
N ILE A 266 14.67 0.82 -0.03
CA ILE A 266 14.42 0.59 -1.44
C ILE A 266 14.51 1.89 -2.25
N ASN A 267 14.00 3.00 -1.71
CA ASN A 267 14.11 4.31 -2.37
C ASN A 267 15.57 4.77 -2.48
N LEU A 268 16.42 4.50 -1.49
CA LEU A 268 17.87 4.72 -1.58
C LEU A 268 18.46 3.88 -2.71
N VAL A 269 18.20 2.56 -2.74
CA VAL A 269 18.74 1.67 -3.79
C VAL A 269 18.29 2.11 -5.19
N LYS A 270 17.05 2.58 -5.36
CA LYS A 270 16.52 3.06 -6.65
C LYS A 270 17.31 4.24 -7.23
N ILE A 271 17.76 5.16 -6.39
CA ILE A 271 18.46 6.37 -6.83
C ILE A 271 19.98 6.21 -6.89
N MET A 272 20.54 5.10 -6.37
CA MET A 272 21.97 4.80 -6.46
C MET A 272 22.45 4.72 -7.92
N SER A 273 23.71 5.07 -8.15
CA SER A 273 24.41 4.85 -9.42
C SER A 273 24.39 3.36 -9.83
N LEU A 274 24.49 3.09 -11.13
CA LEU A 274 24.52 1.72 -11.66
C LEU A 274 25.63 0.87 -11.01
N ASN A 275 26.80 1.45 -10.75
CA ASN A 275 27.91 0.73 -10.09
C ASN A 275 27.56 0.31 -8.66
N ASN A 276 26.84 1.16 -7.92
CA ASN A 276 26.36 0.80 -6.58
C ASN A 276 25.26 -0.25 -6.66
N LYS A 277 24.30 -0.12 -7.59
CA LYS A 277 23.26 -1.14 -7.80
C LYS A 277 23.83 -2.50 -8.19
N LYS A 278 24.84 -2.55 -9.07
CA LYS A 278 25.57 -3.78 -9.44
C LYS A 278 26.22 -4.45 -8.23
N ALA A 279 26.86 -3.66 -7.36
CA ALA A 279 27.51 -4.17 -6.15
C ALA A 279 26.49 -4.74 -5.14
N LEU A 280 25.27 -4.20 -5.09
CA LEU A 280 24.20 -4.75 -4.25
C LEU A 280 23.55 -5.98 -4.91
N ALA A 281 23.30 -5.94 -6.22
CA ALA A 281 22.63 -7.02 -6.93
C ALA A 281 23.49 -8.30 -6.97
N SER A 282 24.82 -8.18 -7.03
CA SER A 282 25.71 -9.33 -6.92
C SER A 282 25.62 -10.05 -5.56
N LYS A 283 25.22 -9.35 -4.49
CA LYS A 283 24.98 -9.97 -3.17
C LYS A 283 23.71 -10.84 -3.11
N PHE A 284 22.85 -10.73 -4.11
CA PHE A 284 21.64 -11.55 -4.29
C PHE A 284 21.71 -12.44 -5.54
N ASN A 285 22.87 -12.52 -6.21
CA ASN A 285 23.05 -13.25 -7.47
C ASN A 285 22.04 -12.85 -8.56
N CYS A 286 21.76 -11.56 -8.70
CA CYS A 286 20.85 -11.04 -9.72
C CYS A 286 21.37 -9.77 -10.42
N THR A 287 20.64 -9.33 -11.44
CA THR A 287 20.93 -8.08 -12.13
C THR A 287 20.36 -6.87 -11.36
N PRO A 288 20.89 -5.65 -11.58
CA PRO A 288 20.32 -4.43 -10.99
C PRO A 288 18.82 -4.24 -11.25
N ASN A 289 18.36 -4.59 -12.46
CA ASN A 289 16.96 -4.45 -12.83
C ASN A 289 16.07 -5.45 -12.09
N GLU A 290 16.53 -6.70 -11.96
CA GLU A 290 15.86 -7.72 -11.15
C GLU A 290 15.81 -7.30 -9.68
N LEU A 291 16.92 -6.84 -9.10
CA LEU A 291 16.95 -6.40 -7.71
C LEU A 291 15.88 -5.33 -7.43
N ILE A 292 15.81 -4.26 -8.24
CA ILE A 292 14.83 -3.20 -8.04
C ILE A 292 13.39 -3.71 -8.22
N SER A 293 13.18 -4.60 -9.19
CA SER A 293 11.89 -5.24 -9.46
C SER A 293 11.43 -6.10 -8.27
N TRP A 294 12.32 -6.95 -7.76
CA TRP A 294 12.08 -7.87 -6.64
C TRP A 294 11.86 -7.13 -5.33
N LEU A 295 12.69 -6.15 -5.02
CA LEU A 295 12.52 -5.28 -3.85
C LEU A 295 11.16 -4.56 -3.89
N SER A 296 10.76 -4.03 -5.05
CA SER A 296 9.46 -3.38 -5.21
C SER A 296 8.30 -4.36 -5.04
N CYS A 297 8.43 -5.59 -5.54
CA CYS A 297 7.47 -6.66 -5.34
C CYS A 297 7.34 -7.02 -3.85
N MET A 298 8.46 -7.29 -3.17
CA MET A 298 8.46 -7.63 -1.75
C MET A 298 7.88 -6.51 -0.89
N ASN A 299 8.18 -5.24 -1.18
CA ASN A 299 7.58 -4.12 -0.46
C ASN A 299 6.05 -4.08 -0.62
N PHE A 300 5.55 -4.36 -1.82
CA PHE A 300 4.10 -4.47 -2.05
C PHE A 300 3.49 -5.63 -1.25
N ILE A 301 4.12 -6.80 -1.26
CA ILE A 301 3.65 -7.99 -0.52
C ILE A 301 3.73 -7.77 0.99
N ARG A 302 4.84 -7.22 1.51
CA ARG A 302 5.02 -6.84 2.91
C ARG A 302 3.92 -5.89 3.35
N ASN A 303 3.63 -4.86 2.56
CA ASN A 303 2.56 -3.91 2.85
C ASN A 303 1.18 -4.57 2.85
N ALA A 304 0.89 -5.43 1.88
CA ALA A 304 -0.34 -6.24 1.88
C ALA A 304 -0.44 -7.09 3.16
N CYS A 305 0.67 -7.70 3.60
CA CYS A 305 0.70 -8.54 4.80
C CYS A 305 0.39 -7.74 6.07
N VAL A 306 1.03 -6.58 6.27
CA VAL A 306 0.83 -5.75 7.48
C VAL A 306 -0.52 -5.02 7.49
N HIS A 307 -1.10 -4.73 6.33
CA HIS A 307 -2.47 -4.21 6.21
C HIS A 307 -3.52 -5.32 6.23
N ASN A 308 -3.10 -6.55 6.54
CA ASN A 308 -3.92 -7.76 6.60
C ASN A 308 -4.65 -8.14 5.30
N SER A 309 -4.32 -7.55 4.15
CA SER A 309 -5.02 -7.76 2.87
C SER A 309 -5.04 -9.23 2.43
N ASP A 310 -6.03 -9.61 1.62
CA ASP A 310 -6.11 -10.95 1.02
C ASP A 310 -4.91 -11.21 0.10
N LEU A 311 -3.99 -12.05 0.58
CA LEU A 311 -2.77 -12.41 -0.13
C LEU A 311 -3.02 -13.54 -1.13
N ILE A 312 -3.98 -14.41 -0.86
CA ILE A 312 -4.34 -15.55 -1.72
C ILE A 312 -4.78 -15.05 -3.09
N ASP A 313 -5.66 -14.04 -3.13
CA ASP A 313 -6.20 -13.51 -4.39
C ASP A 313 -5.43 -12.31 -4.96
N ILE A 314 -4.28 -11.97 -4.34
CA ILE A 314 -3.51 -10.78 -4.67
C ILE A 314 -3.14 -10.73 -6.16
N LYS A 315 -3.22 -9.53 -6.73
CA LYS A 315 -2.77 -9.24 -8.10
C LYS A 315 -1.67 -8.18 -8.05
N ILE A 316 -0.45 -8.60 -8.38
CA ILE A 316 0.70 -7.71 -8.40
C ILE A 316 0.60 -6.84 -9.67
N ARG A 317 0.45 -5.52 -9.47
CA ARG A 317 0.23 -4.57 -10.57
C ARG A 317 1.44 -4.43 -11.47
N THR A 318 2.62 -4.27 -10.87
CA THR A 318 3.90 -4.19 -11.59
C THR A 318 4.51 -5.59 -11.62
N LYS A 319 4.31 -6.32 -12.71
CA LYS A 319 4.77 -7.71 -12.84
C LYS A 319 6.29 -7.78 -12.63
N PRO A 320 6.76 -8.49 -11.60
CA PRO A 320 8.19 -8.66 -11.41
C PRO A 320 8.73 -9.65 -12.45
N THR A 321 10.00 -9.51 -12.80
CA THR A 321 10.71 -10.52 -13.58
C THR A 321 10.91 -11.74 -12.69
N PRO A 322 10.40 -12.93 -13.04
CA PRO A 322 10.61 -14.11 -12.21
C PRO A 322 12.09 -14.54 -12.27
N PRO A 323 12.66 -15.11 -11.19
CA PRO A 323 13.98 -15.70 -11.23
C PRO A 323 14.01 -16.83 -12.28
N ALA A 324 14.98 -16.80 -13.19
CA ALA A 324 15.08 -17.76 -14.30
C ALA A 324 14.95 -19.23 -13.83
N LYS A 325 15.61 -19.55 -12.71
CA LYS A 325 15.58 -20.85 -12.02
C LYS A 325 14.18 -21.39 -11.70
N TYR A 326 13.20 -20.50 -11.49
CA TYR A 326 11.86 -20.87 -11.02
C TYR A 326 10.74 -20.60 -12.05
N THR A 327 11.09 -20.21 -13.27
CA THR A 327 10.13 -19.93 -14.35
C THR A 327 9.19 -21.09 -14.66
N GLN A 328 9.72 -22.32 -14.71
CA GLN A 328 8.95 -23.56 -14.92
C GLN A 328 7.88 -23.84 -13.85
N CYS A 329 8.04 -23.29 -12.65
CA CYS A 329 7.10 -23.45 -11.54
C CYS A 329 5.92 -22.47 -11.63
N LEU A 330 6.00 -21.48 -12.51
CA LEU A 330 5.00 -20.42 -12.66
C LEU A 330 4.08 -20.71 -13.83
N ASN A 331 2.80 -20.40 -13.64
CA ASN A 331 1.83 -20.47 -14.72
C ASN A 331 2.14 -19.41 -15.79
N SER A 332 2.21 -19.83 -17.05
CA SER A 332 2.40 -18.94 -18.19
C SER A 332 1.08 -18.28 -18.59
N VAL A 333 1.12 -16.97 -18.83
CA VAL A 333 -0.05 -16.18 -19.26
C VAL A 333 0.33 -15.31 -20.45
N LYS A 334 -0.66 -14.78 -21.17
CA LYS A 334 -0.38 -13.83 -22.27
C LYS A 334 0.48 -12.67 -21.73
N GLY A 335 1.64 -12.47 -22.35
CA GLY A 335 2.62 -11.45 -21.94
C GLY A 335 3.51 -11.85 -20.75
N GLY A 336 3.77 -13.15 -20.53
CA GLY A 336 4.80 -13.64 -19.61
C GLY A 336 4.28 -14.65 -18.59
N TYR A 337 4.46 -14.36 -17.30
CA TYR A 337 4.08 -15.23 -16.20
C TYR A 337 2.97 -14.62 -15.32
N SER A 338 2.34 -15.48 -14.53
CA SER A 338 1.32 -15.10 -13.56
C SER A 338 1.81 -14.01 -12.60
N ASN A 339 0.94 -13.05 -12.31
CA ASN A 339 1.20 -11.93 -11.38
C ASN A 339 0.55 -12.16 -10.00
N LYS A 340 0.42 -13.42 -9.61
CA LYS A 340 -0.21 -13.90 -8.37
C LYS A 340 0.84 -14.16 -7.29
N VAL A 341 0.43 -14.63 -6.12
CA VAL A 341 1.32 -14.82 -4.95
C VAL A 341 2.52 -15.75 -5.24
N ALA A 342 2.39 -16.73 -6.15
CA ALA A 342 3.47 -17.65 -6.49
C ALA A 342 4.76 -16.93 -6.92
N VAL A 343 4.68 -15.88 -7.76
CA VAL A 343 5.90 -15.18 -8.22
C VAL A 343 6.61 -14.49 -7.06
N ALA A 344 5.87 -13.92 -6.11
CA ALA A 344 6.44 -13.30 -4.93
C ALA A 344 7.15 -14.32 -4.04
N VAL A 345 6.51 -15.47 -3.77
CA VAL A 345 7.09 -16.53 -2.94
C VAL A 345 8.36 -17.10 -3.56
N LEU A 346 8.42 -17.25 -4.88
CA LEU A 346 9.62 -17.74 -5.59
C LEU A 346 10.75 -16.71 -5.62
N ILE A 347 10.42 -15.42 -5.70
CA ILE A 347 11.41 -14.33 -5.54
C ILE A 347 11.99 -14.36 -4.13
N ILE A 348 11.15 -14.47 -3.10
CA ILE A 348 11.59 -14.58 -1.70
C ILE A 348 12.48 -15.81 -1.53
N LYS A 349 12.08 -16.96 -2.08
CA LYS A 349 12.89 -18.19 -2.07
C LYS A 349 14.26 -17.97 -2.69
N PHE A 350 14.32 -17.33 -3.85
CA PHE A 350 15.58 -17.06 -4.55
C PHE A 350 16.49 -16.12 -3.75
N MET A 351 15.96 -14.99 -3.29
CA MET A 351 16.75 -14.01 -2.54
C MET A 351 17.24 -14.59 -1.20
N MET A 352 16.41 -15.39 -0.53
CA MET A 352 16.76 -16.05 0.73
C MET A 352 17.94 -17.01 0.59
N GLU A 353 18.19 -17.58 -0.60
CA GLU A 353 19.39 -18.43 -0.81
C GLU A 353 20.69 -17.67 -0.55
N SER A 354 20.70 -16.36 -0.80
CA SER A 354 21.87 -15.50 -0.54
C SER A 354 21.90 -14.95 0.89
N VAL A 355 20.74 -14.88 1.57
CA VAL A 355 20.62 -14.36 2.94
C VAL A 355 20.87 -15.46 3.97
N ASN A 356 20.16 -16.58 3.83
CA ASN A 356 20.25 -17.72 4.72
C ASN A 356 19.91 -19.00 3.95
N SER A 357 20.94 -19.69 3.46
CA SER A 357 20.80 -20.96 2.72
C SER A 357 20.13 -22.08 3.53
N ARG A 358 20.07 -21.96 4.86
CA ARG A 358 19.43 -22.92 5.77
C ARG A 358 17.99 -22.54 6.12
N TYR A 359 17.46 -21.42 5.63
CA TYR A 359 16.10 -20.99 5.89
C TYR A 359 15.10 -22.07 5.46
N LYS A 360 14.18 -22.44 6.37
CA LYS A 360 13.22 -23.52 6.15
C LYS A 360 11.90 -22.95 5.61
N PHE A 361 11.63 -23.21 4.33
CA PHE A 361 10.37 -22.84 3.67
C PHE A 361 9.18 -23.77 3.99
N GLY A 362 9.33 -24.73 4.90
CA GLY A 362 8.30 -25.72 5.24
C GLY A 362 6.96 -25.10 5.61
N ASN A 363 6.94 -24.08 6.48
CA ASN A 363 5.70 -23.42 6.89
C ASN A 363 4.97 -22.72 5.73
N ILE A 364 5.72 -22.12 4.80
CA ILE A 364 5.15 -21.49 3.60
C ILE A 364 4.62 -22.59 2.67
N TYR A 365 5.39 -23.65 2.46
CA TYR A 365 5.00 -24.82 1.69
C TYR A 365 3.71 -25.45 2.23
N ASP A 366 3.64 -25.74 3.53
CA ASP A 366 2.47 -26.38 4.16
C ASP A 366 1.24 -25.48 4.06
N SER A 367 1.40 -24.17 4.21
CA SER A 367 0.29 -23.22 4.06
C SER A 367 -0.25 -23.22 2.63
N LEU A 368 0.64 -23.19 1.63
CA LEU A 368 0.26 -23.24 0.22
C LEU A 368 -0.32 -24.61 -0.16
N TYR A 369 0.27 -25.70 0.34
CA TYR A 369 -0.20 -27.06 0.10
C TYR A 369 -1.63 -27.25 0.58
N LYS A 370 -1.93 -26.81 1.80
CA LYS A 370 -3.30 -26.85 2.34
C LYS A 370 -4.25 -25.93 1.56
N LEU A 371 -3.79 -24.78 1.05
CA LEU A 371 -4.62 -23.89 0.23
C LEU A 371 -4.97 -24.49 -1.14
N ILE A 372 -4.05 -25.28 -1.69
CA ILE A 372 -4.23 -25.98 -2.96
C ILE A 372 -5.13 -27.20 -2.79
N ASP A 373 -5.01 -27.91 -1.67
CA ASP A 373 -5.88 -29.04 -1.29
C ASP A 373 -6.02 -30.09 -2.41
N GLY A 374 -4.93 -30.37 -3.11
CA GLY A 374 -4.92 -31.31 -4.24
C GLY A 374 -5.66 -30.85 -5.51
N ASN A 375 -6.08 -29.59 -5.60
CA ASN A 375 -6.81 -29.05 -6.75
C ASN A 375 -5.91 -28.19 -7.66
N GLU A 376 -5.75 -28.62 -8.91
CA GLU A 376 -4.93 -27.93 -9.93
C GLU A 376 -5.43 -26.50 -10.24
N GLU A 377 -6.75 -26.29 -10.25
CA GLU A 377 -7.32 -24.96 -10.48
C GLU A 377 -6.91 -23.97 -9.36
N LEU A 378 -6.87 -24.44 -8.11
CA LEU A 378 -6.40 -23.62 -6.99
C LEU A 378 -4.90 -23.32 -7.09
N ALA A 379 -4.10 -24.28 -7.54
CA ALA A 379 -2.68 -24.05 -7.83
C ALA A 379 -2.49 -22.97 -8.91
N HIS A 380 -3.27 -23.02 -9.99
CA HIS A 380 -3.24 -22.01 -11.06
C HIS A 380 -3.70 -20.63 -10.57
N ASN A 381 -4.72 -20.59 -9.70
CA ASN A 381 -5.23 -19.34 -9.11
C ASN A 381 -4.18 -18.64 -8.22
N LEU A 382 -3.33 -19.41 -7.54
CA LEU A 382 -2.16 -18.92 -6.81
C LEU A 382 -1.00 -18.53 -7.72
N GLY A 383 -1.01 -18.98 -8.98
CA GLY A 383 -0.01 -18.68 -10.01
C GLY A 383 1.04 -19.76 -10.24
N PHE A 384 0.90 -20.94 -9.64
CA PHE A 384 1.75 -22.09 -9.94
C PHE A 384 1.31 -22.77 -11.24
N SER A 385 2.25 -23.38 -11.97
CA SER A 385 1.93 -24.10 -13.23
C SER A 385 1.23 -25.44 -13.00
N LYS A 386 1.55 -26.11 -11.89
CA LYS A 386 0.96 -27.40 -11.44
C LYS A 386 1.02 -27.49 -9.92
N ILE A 387 0.25 -28.39 -9.30
CA ILE A 387 0.32 -28.66 -7.84
C ILE A 387 1.76 -28.95 -7.42
N ASP A 388 2.46 -29.82 -8.15
CA ASP A 388 3.84 -30.23 -7.83
C ASP A 388 4.87 -29.09 -7.87
N SER A 389 4.53 -27.96 -8.51
CA SER A 389 5.44 -26.84 -8.63
C SER A 389 5.80 -26.22 -7.28
N ILE A 390 4.94 -26.34 -6.26
CA ILE A 390 5.24 -25.86 -4.90
C ILE A 390 6.43 -26.58 -4.27
N LYS A 391 6.78 -27.80 -4.73
CA LYS A 391 7.93 -28.57 -4.23
C LYS A 391 9.25 -27.85 -4.48
N CYS A 392 9.31 -26.88 -5.39
CA CYS A 392 10.51 -26.05 -5.57
C CYS A 392 10.89 -25.24 -4.32
N LEU A 393 9.95 -25.00 -3.39
CA LEU A 393 10.22 -24.29 -2.14
C LEU A 393 11.05 -25.14 -1.16
N THR A 394 10.89 -26.47 -1.21
CA THR A 394 11.53 -27.41 -0.28
C THR A 394 12.71 -28.15 -0.89
N LYS A 395 12.81 -28.20 -2.22
CA LYS A 395 14.01 -28.69 -2.91
C LYS A 395 15.22 -27.86 -2.50
N ARG A 396 16.15 -28.49 -1.79
CA ARG A 396 17.48 -27.94 -1.57
C ARG A 396 18.31 -28.23 -2.81
N ASN A 397 18.96 -27.20 -3.34
CA ASN A 397 20.10 -27.43 -4.21
C ASN A 397 21.23 -27.89 -3.29
N PHE A 398 21.42 -29.19 -3.19
CA PHE A 398 22.74 -29.72 -2.86
C PHE A 398 23.38 -30.01 -4.21
N ASP A 399 24.13 -29.03 -4.71
CA ASP A 399 25.22 -29.30 -5.65
C ASP A 399 26.50 -29.34 -4.81
#